data_AF-A0A497QNJ4-F1
#
_entry.id   AF-A0A497QNJ4-F1
#
_cell.length_a   1.000
_cell.length_b   1.000
_cell.length_c   1.000
_cell.angle_alpha   90.00
_cell.angle_beta   90.00
_cell.angle_gamma   90.00
#
_symmetry.space_group_name_H-M   'P 1'
#
loop_
_entity.id
_entity.type
_entity.pdbx_description
1 polymer ?
#
loop_
_entity_poly.entity_id
_entity_poly.type
_entity_poly.pdbx_seq_one_letter_code
_entity_poly.pdbx_strand_id
1 'polypeptide(L)'
;MPAKKKKTTKAKATAKAKKSTTKKSTRKKVEELDEDVLLEELISNDDEITKEKSKKTSKSLKISKAEELSDLPAENDIEEEIVESLNGLSEINYDIKDLPGVGATIAKKLTDAGYGTVNAIAICPSKILIEEAGLGEKTAQKIIESAREALNIGFKTADIVWERRKSLARISTGSKNLDDLLGGIGVETGGITEFYGEYRTGKTQIMHQLCVNVQLPKSEGGINGNALYIDTEGTFRPERLIQMAEAKGLDYKKVLKNVIYARAYSSDHQIMLIKDAMKIIAEKNIKLIVVDSLISHFRAEYIGRGTLANRQQLLNLHIHDLLRLAEMYPDVAVVVTNQVQSKPDVFFGDPTKSTGGNVVAHGATVRIYLRKGKGDQRVAKMIDAPNLAEGEAVFRLAEEGILDIE
;
A
#
# COMPACT_ATOMS: atom_id res chain seq x y z
N MET A 1 49.13 -48.92 46.71
CA MET A 1 48.44 -47.88 45.92
C MET A 1 48.95 -47.93 44.48
N PRO A 2 48.15 -47.53 43.47
CA PRO A 2 47.82 -48.36 42.30
C PRO A 2 48.68 -48.12 41.04
N ALA A 3 48.66 -49.07 40.09
CA ALA A 3 48.75 -48.78 38.65
C ALA A 3 48.30 -50.00 37.82
N LYS A 4 47.08 -49.95 37.25
CA LYS A 4 46.65 -50.87 36.18
C LYS A 4 46.22 -50.08 34.94
N LYS A 5 47.08 -50.15 33.92
CA LYS A 5 46.90 -50.19 32.45
C LYS A 5 45.53 -49.79 31.87
N LYS A 6 45.55 -48.86 30.90
CA LYS A 6 44.70 -48.92 29.71
C LYS A 6 45.50 -48.64 28.44
N LYS A 7 45.07 -49.34 27.38
CA LYS A 7 45.72 -49.65 26.10
C LYS A 7 45.87 -48.44 25.17
N THR A 8 47.00 -48.38 24.48
CA THR A 8 47.22 -47.57 23.26
C THR A 8 47.13 -48.46 22.02
N THR A 9 46.32 -48.09 21.03
CA THR A 9 46.36 -48.65 19.68
C THR A 9 46.67 -47.56 18.66
N LYS A 10 47.76 -47.78 17.91
CA LYS A 10 48.23 -46.99 16.76
C LYS A 10 47.29 -47.17 15.56
N ALA A 11 47.04 -46.10 14.81
CA ALA A 11 46.57 -46.17 13.43
C ALA A 11 47.47 -45.30 12.53
N LYS A 12 47.98 -45.92 11.46
CA LYS A 12 48.95 -45.40 10.50
C LYS A 12 48.31 -44.38 9.55
N ALA A 13 49.07 -43.32 9.27
CA ALA A 13 48.83 -42.37 8.19
C ALA A 13 49.16 -42.98 6.81
N THR A 14 48.31 -42.72 5.82
CA THR A 14 48.61 -42.90 4.40
C THR A 14 48.25 -41.61 3.65
N ALA A 15 49.29 -40.92 3.18
CA ALA A 15 49.19 -39.76 2.31
C ALA A 15 48.90 -40.23 0.87
N LYS A 16 47.93 -39.62 0.20
CA LYS A 16 47.70 -39.78 -1.25
C LYS A 16 47.80 -38.42 -1.91
N ALA A 17 48.93 -38.21 -2.60
CA ALA A 17 49.21 -37.04 -3.42
C ALA A 17 48.26 -36.99 -4.63
N LYS A 18 47.56 -35.87 -4.83
CA LYS A 18 46.89 -35.55 -6.11
C LYS A 18 47.87 -34.75 -6.97
N LYS A 19 48.25 -35.35 -8.11
CA LYS A 19 48.99 -34.72 -9.20
C LYS A 19 48.17 -33.57 -9.80
N SER A 20 48.83 -32.42 -9.94
CA SER A 20 48.38 -31.28 -10.74
C SER A 20 48.51 -31.61 -12.23
N THR A 21 47.45 -31.38 -12.99
CA THR A 21 47.47 -31.35 -14.45
C THR A 21 47.19 -29.93 -14.90
N THR A 22 48.24 -29.28 -15.39
CA THR A 22 48.27 -27.97 -16.02
C THR A 22 47.57 -28.06 -17.39
N LYS A 23 46.35 -27.52 -17.51
CA LYS A 23 45.77 -27.17 -18.81
C LYS A 23 45.99 -25.67 -19.03
N LYS A 24 46.86 -25.33 -19.99
CA LYS A 24 47.01 -23.99 -20.57
C LYS A 24 45.64 -23.55 -21.11
N SER A 25 45.00 -22.61 -20.43
CA SER A 25 43.89 -21.83 -20.96
C SER A 25 44.49 -20.62 -21.66
N THR A 26 44.30 -20.54 -22.98
CA THR A 26 44.56 -19.36 -23.79
C THR A 26 43.59 -18.25 -23.37
N ARG A 27 44.11 -17.24 -22.66
CA ARG A 27 43.41 -15.97 -22.40
C ARG A 27 43.18 -15.26 -23.75
N LYS A 28 41.95 -15.30 -24.26
CA LYS A 28 41.43 -14.21 -25.10
C LYS A 28 41.04 -13.08 -24.14
N LYS A 29 41.60 -11.89 -24.34
CA LYS A 29 41.07 -10.65 -23.75
C LYS A 29 39.61 -10.53 -24.21
N VAL A 30 38.69 -10.49 -23.26
CA VAL A 30 37.35 -9.98 -23.48
C VAL A 30 37.45 -8.53 -23.06
N GLU A 31 37.34 -7.62 -24.03
CA GLU A 31 37.09 -6.20 -23.74
C GLU A 31 35.67 -6.13 -23.17
N GLU A 32 35.54 -5.52 -21.99
CA GLU A 32 34.25 -5.09 -21.45
C GLU A 32 33.67 -4.07 -22.44
N LEU A 33 32.52 -4.39 -23.03
CA LEU A 33 31.74 -3.47 -23.84
C LEU A 33 30.75 -2.77 -22.90
N ASP A 34 30.81 -1.44 -22.87
CA ASP A 34 29.91 -0.58 -22.09
C ASP A 34 28.45 -0.83 -22.47
N GLU A 35 27.60 -1.12 -21.46
CA GLU A 35 26.15 -1.35 -21.64
C GLU A 35 25.42 -0.13 -22.22
N ASP A 36 26.04 1.06 -22.19
CA ASP A 36 25.49 2.29 -22.75
C ASP A 36 25.54 2.33 -24.29
N VAL A 37 26.44 1.56 -24.94
CA VAL A 37 26.56 1.51 -26.41
C VAL A 37 25.49 0.59 -27.04
N LEU A 38 25.07 -0.45 -26.32
CA LEU A 38 24.01 -1.37 -26.77
C LEU A 38 22.62 -0.71 -26.75
N LEU A 39 22.42 0.34 -25.94
CA LEU A 39 21.16 1.08 -25.88
C LEU A 39 21.01 2.09 -27.04
N GLU A 40 22.10 2.65 -27.57
CA GLU A 40 22.04 3.56 -28.72
C GLU A 40 21.84 2.83 -30.07
N GLU A 41 22.35 1.60 -30.23
CA GLU A 41 22.09 0.77 -31.42
C GLU A 41 20.65 0.20 -31.48
N LEU A 42 19.97 0.09 -30.33
CA LEU A 42 18.56 -0.33 -30.27
C LEU A 42 17.57 0.81 -30.51
N ILE A 43 18.00 2.07 -30.37
CA ILE A 43 17.16 3.26 -30.58
C ILE A 43 17.29 3.81 -32.00
N SER A 44 18.28 3.39 -32.78
CA SER A 44 18.51 3.89 -34.16
C SER A 44 17.83 3.07 -35.28
N ASN A 45 17.11 1.99 -34.96
CA ASN A 45 16.47 1.11 -35.96
C ASN A 45 14.93 1.15 -35.99
N ASP A 46 14.27 2.02 -35.22
CA ASP A 46 12.79 2.12 -35.18
C ASP A 46 12.19 3.27 -36.03
N ASP A 47 13.03 4.10 -36.68
CA ASP A 47 12.57 5.25 -37.47
C ASP A 47 12.27 4.96 -38.96
N GLU A 48 12.38 3.72 -39.43
CA GLU A 48 12.04 3.33 -40.82
C GLU A 48 10.73 2.53 -40.98
N ILE A 49 10.04 2.14 -39.89
CA ILE A 49 8.82 1.30 -39.98
C ILE A 49 7.50 2.11 -39.86
N THR A 50 7.57 3.40 -39.51
CA THR A 50 6.38 4.23 -39.24
C THR A 50 5.83 5.02 -40.44
N LYS A 51 6.43 4.92 -41.64
CA LYS A 51 5.95 5.64 -42.85
C LYS A 51 5.17 4.82 -43.89
N GLU A 52 4.99 3.51 -43.71
CA GLU A 52 4.30 2.67 -44.71
C GLU A 52 2.89 2.17 -44.33
N LYS A 53 2.41 2.40 -43.09
CA LYS A 53 1.05 1.98 -42.68
C LYS A 53 0.00 3.09 -42.67
N SER A 54 0.35 4.36 -42.87
CA SER A 54 -0.60 5.48 -42.86
C SER A 54 -1.28 5.79 -44.22
N LYS A 55 -1.10 4.94 -45.24
CA LYS A 55 -1.65 5.17 -46.60
C LYS A 55 -2.56 4.07 -47.17
N LYS A 56 -2.99 3.06 -46.39
CA LYS A 56 -3.79 1.94 -46.91
C LYS A 56 -5.17 1.69 -46.29
N THR A 57 -5.70 2.59 -45.44
CA THR A 57 -7.04 2.40 -44.84
C THR A 57 -8.00 3.57 -45.05
N SER A 58 -7.75 4.39 -46.07
CA SER A 58 -8.65 5.46 -46.52
C SER A 58 -9.21 5.17 -47.92
N LYS A 59 -9.84 3.99 -48.09
CA LYS A 59 -10.69 3.68 -49.26
C LYS A 59 -11.41 2.33 -49.10
N SER A 60 -12.46 2.30 -48.30
CA SER A 60 -13.62 1.41 -48.46
C SER A 60 -14.64 1.73 -47.37
N LEU A 61 -15.93 1.59 -47.69
CA LEU A 61 -17.11 1.80 -46.82
C LEU A 61 -17.61 3.26 -46.73
N LYS A 62 -18.01 3.79 -47.88
CA LYS A 62 -19.30 4.50 -47.97
C LYS A 62 -20.40 3.43 -48.05
N ILE A 63 -21.07 3.14 -46.94
CA ILE A 63 -22.41 2.54 -46.94
C ILE A 63 -23.23 3.26 -45.86
N SER A 64 -24.39 3.72 -46.29
CA SER A 64 -25.52 4.33 -45.60
C SER A 64 -25.82 3.79 -44.19
N LYS A 65 -25.96 4.70 -43.22
CA LYS A 65 -26.89 4.55 -42.09
C LYS A 65 -27.27 5.94 -41.57
N ALA A 66 -28.41 6.43 -42.03
CA ALA A 66 -29.11 7.60 -41.51
C ALA A 66 -30.47 7.20 -40.90
N GLU A 67 -30.63 5.92 -40.50
CA GLU A 67 -31.92 5.37 -40.02
C GLU A 67 -31.79 4.44 -38.81
N GLU A 68 -30.77 4.59 -37.95
CA GLU A 68 -30.73 3.90 -36.64
C GLU A 68 -30.30 4.89 -35.55
N LEU A 69 -31.14 5.89 -35.30
CA LEU A 69 -30.95 6.85 -34.20
C LEU A 69 -32.22 6.97 -33.33
N SER A 70 -33.02 5.90 -33.25
CA SER A 70 -34.27 5.86 -32.46
C SER A 70 -34.24 4.92 -31.26
N ASP A 71 -33.22 4.08 -31.11
CA ASP A 71 -33.21 2.99 -30.11
C ASP A 71 -32.09 3.17 -29.08
N LEU A 72 -31.77 4.42 -28.71
CA LEU A 72 -31.01 4.68 -27.50
C LEU A 72 -31.99 4.67 -26.33
N PRO A 73 -31.78 3.83 -25.29
CA PRO A 73 -32.61 3.88 -24.09
C PRO A 73 -32.57 5.30 -23.51
N ALA A 74 -33.70 5.75 -22.92
CA ALA A 74 -33.77 7.10 -22.38
C ALA A 74 -32.69 7.28 -21.29
N GLU A 75 -32.17 8.48 -21.10
CA GLU A 75 -31.15 8.76 -20.06
C GLU A 75 -31.58 8.24 -18.67
N ASN A 76 -32.89 8.25 -18.39
CA ASN A 76 -33.47 7.71 -17.16
C ASN A 76 -33.37 6.17 -17.05
N ASP A 77 -33.44 5.44 -18.16
CA ASP A 77 -33.35 3.97 -18.16
C ASP A 77 -31.89 3.51 -17.89
N ILE A 78 -30.92 4.29 -18.39
CA ILE A 78 -29.49 4.08 -18.11
C ILE A 78 -29.19 4.43 -16.65
N GLU A 79 -29.74 5.52 -16.12
CA GLU A 79 -29.60 5.86 -14.71
C GLU A 79 -30.22 4.81 -13.80
N GLU A 80 -31.40 4.26 -14.12
CA GLU A 80 -32.03 3.18 -13.33
C GLU A 80 -31.23 1.87 -13.40
N GLU A 81 -30.73 1.47 -14.57
CA GLU A 81 -29.92 0.24 -14.74
C GLU A 81 -28.54 0.36 -14.06
N ILE A 82 -27.94 1.56 -14.09
CA ILE A 82 -26.73 1.90 -13.32
C ILE A 82 -27.05 1.89 -11.82
N VAL A 83 -28.15 2.50 -11.37
CA VAL A 83 -28.56 2.53 -9.95
C VAL A 83 -28.85 1.11 -9.43
N GLU A 84 -29.47 0.24 -10.22
CA GLU A 84 -29.72 -1.16 -9.84
C GLU A 84 -28.41 -1.97 -9.78
N SER A 85 -27.50 -1.74 -10.72
CA SER A 85 -26.12 -2.29 -10.70
C SER A 85 -25.28 -1.76 -9.52
N LEU A 86 -25.51 -0.51 -9.11
CA LEU A 86 -24.84 0.17 -8.00
C LEU A 86 -25.40 -0.25 -6.63
N ASN A 87 -26.72 -0.43 -6.51
CA ASN A 87 -27.38 -0.97 -5.31
C ASN A 87 -26.86 -2.38 -4.99
N GLY A 88 -26.50 -3.14 -6.04
CA GLY A 88 -25.83 -4.41 -5.92
C GLY A 88 -24.34 -4.33 -5.51
N LEU A 89 -23.71 -3.16 -5.34
CA LEU A 89 -22.26 -3.02 -5.10
C LEU A 89 -21.87 -2.08 -3.96
N SER A 90 -22.74 -1.15 -3.53
CA SER A 90 -22.51 -0.29 -2.36
C SER A 90 -23.04 -0.88 -1.04
N GLU A 91 -23.82 -1.97 -1.10
CA GLU A 91 -24.35 -2.68 0.07
C GLU A 91 -24.22 -4.20 -0.08
N ILE A 92 -23.12 -4.70 -0.66
CA ILE A 92 -22.86 -6.13 -0.52
C ILE A 92 -22.33 -6.42 0.89
N ASN A 93 -23.25 -6.43 1.84
CA ASN A 93 -23.06 -7.12 3.11
C ASN A 93 -23.55 -8.57 2.95
N TYR A 94 -23.02 -9.30 1.96
CA TYR A 94 -23.20 -10.76 1.92
C TYR A 94 -22.50 -11.30 3.17
N ASP A 95 -23.25 -12.03 4.01
CA ASP A 95 -22.62 -12.80 5.07
C ASP A 95 -21.81 -13.90 4.36
N ILE A 96 -20.58 -14.13 4.81
CA ILE A 96 -19.74 -15.20 4.26
C ILE A 96 -20.43 -16.58 4.36
N LYS A 97 -21.41 -16.74 5.26
CA LYS A 97 -22.24 -17.95 5.40
C LYS A 97 -23.18 -18.18 4.22
N ASP A 98 -23.49 -17.14 3.45
CA ASP A 98 -24.36 -17.24 2.27
C ASP A 98 -23.60 -17.80 1.06
N LEU A 99 -22.27 -17.84 1.13
CA LEU A 99 -21.45 -18.40 0.05
C LEU A 99 -21.61 -19.93 -0.05
N PRO A 100 -21.86 -20.46 -1.27
CA PRO A 100 -21.91 -21.89 -1.51
C PRO A 100 -20.67 -22.64 -1.00
N GLY A 101 -20.89 -23.61 -0.12
CA GLY A 101 -19.80 -24.41 0.47
C GLY A 101 -19.19 -23.81 1.74
N VAL A 102 -19.70 -22.69 2.25
CA VAL A 102 -19.29 -22.11 3.53
C VAL A 102 -20.30 -22.48 4.62
N GLY A 103 -20.07 -23.61 5.29
CA GLY A 103 -20.81 -23.96 6.51
C GLY A 103 -20.31 -23.19 7.74
N ALA A 104 -21.04 -23.26 8.86
CA ALA A 104 -20.71 -22.55 10.11
C ALA A 104 -19.26 -22.75 10.59
N THR A 105 -18.72 -23.97 10.46
CA THR A 105 -17.33 -24.28 10.83
C THR A 105 -16.31 -23.56 9.94
N ILE A 106 -16.57 -23.51 8.63
CA ILE A 106 -15.69 -22.82 7.67
C ILE A 106 -15.79 -21.32 7.85
N ALA A 107 -17.01 -20.78 8.01
CA ALA A 107 -17.24 -19.37 8.30
C ALA A 107 -16.45 -18.93 9.55
N LYS A 108 -16.49 -19.73 10.61
CA LYS A 108 -15.71 -19.46 11.82
C LYS A 108 -14.19 -19.46 11.54
N LYS A 109 -13.66 -20.49 10.86
CA LYS A 109 -12.24 -20.54 10.50
C LYS A 109 -11.79 -19.33 9.68
N LEU A 110 -12.60 -18.92 8.70
CA LEU A 110 -12.35 -17.74 7.87
C LEU A 110 -12.33 -16.46 8.71
N THR A 111 -13.35 -16.29 9.56
CA THR A 111 -13.46 -15.12 10.45
C THR A 111 -12.29 -15.05 11.43
N ASP A 112 -11.95 -16.16 12.08
CA ASP A 112 -10.82 -16.26 13.03
C ASP A 112 -9.47 -15.97 12.35
N ALA A 113 -9.36 -16.26 11.05
CA ALA A 113 -8.20 -15.95 10.21
C ALA A 113 -8.20 -14.51 9.63
N GLY A 114 -9.26 -13.72 9.85
CA GLY A 114 -9.37 -12.34 9.37
C GLY A 114 -10.07 -12.16 8.01
N TYR A 115 -10.62 -13.25 7.45
CA TYR A 115 -11.39 -13.27 6.19
C TYR A 115 -12.90 -13.27 6.47
N GLY A 116 -13.35 -12.31 7.26
CA GLY A 116 -14.74 -12.20 7.72
C GLY A 116 -15.72 -11.61 6.71
N THR A 117 -15.25 -11.15 5.55
CA THR A 117 -16.08 -10.53 4.50
C THR A 117 -15.91 -11.24 3.16
N VAL A 118 -16.94 -11.20 2.33
CA VAL A 118 -16.90 -11.80 0.98
C VAL A 118 -15.80 -11.15 0.13
N ASN A 119 -15.61 -9.84 0.26
CA ASN A 119 -14.53 -9.12 -0.43
C ASN A 119 -13.13 -9.59 -0.01
N ALA A 120 -12.91 -9.81 1.30
CA ALA A 120 -11.64 -10.34 1.78
C ALA A 120 -11.33 -11.73 1.21
N ILE A 121 -12.35 -12.58 1.07
CA ILE A 121 -12.20 -13.90 0.47
C ILE A 121 -11.89 -13.80 -1.03
N ALA A 122 -12.63 -12.96 -1.77
CA ALA A 122 -12.58 -12.92 -3.23
C ALA A 122 -11.22 -12.48 -3.81
N ILE A 123 -10.54 -11.55 -3.12
CA ILE A 123 -9.23 -11.03 -3.54
C ILE A 123 -8.04 -11.76 -2.89
N CYS A 124 -8.30 -12.66 -1.95
CA CYS A 124 -7.25 -13.44 -1.31
C CYS A 124 -6.69 -14.52 -2.26
N PRO A 125 -5.36 -14.66 -2.39
CA PRO A 125 -4.75 -15.80 -3.05
C PRO A 125 -5.13 -17.12 -2.35
N SER A 126 -5.48 -18.14 -3.14
CA SER A 126 -5.90 -19.46 -2.63
C SER A 126 -4.89 -20.08 -1.66
N LYS A 127 -3.59 -19.95 -1.95
CA LYS A 127 -2.51 -20.45 -1.10
C LYS A 127 -2.55 -19.85 0.32
N ILE A 128 -2.80 -18.55 0.42
CA ILE A 128 -2.86 -17.85 1.72
C ILE A 128 -4.07 -18.38 2.51
N LEU A 129 -5.24 -18.50 1.88
CA LEU A 129 -6.43 -19.02 2.54
C LEU A 129 -6.27 -20.47 3.03
N ILE A 130 -5.57 -21.31 2.27
CA ILE A 130 -5.26 -22.70 2.66
C ILE A 130 -4.37 -22.72 3.90
N GLU A 131 -3.30 -21.92 3.90
CA GLU A 131 -2.32 -21.88 4.99
C GLU A 131 -2.88 -21.24 6.26
N GLU A 132 -3.54 -20.08 6.15
CA GLU A 132 -3.98 -19.29 7.30
C GLU A 132 -5.32 -19.76 7.89
N ALA A 133 -6.29 -20.13 7.04
CA ALA A 133 -7.61 -20.61 7.51
C ALA A 133 -7.68 -22.16 7.64
N GLY A 134 -6.62 -22.88 7.26
CA GLY A 134 -6.56 -24.34 7.35
C GLY A 134 -7.66 -25.03 6.54
N LEU A 135 -7.85 -24.56 5.30
CA LEU A 135 -8.83 -25.09 4.35
C LEU A 135 -8.17 -26.05 3.36
N GLY A 136 -8.94 -27.05 2.88
CA GLY A 136 -8.49 -27.91 1.79
C GLY A 136 -8.44 -27.14 0.46
N GLU A 137 -7.51 -27.50 -0.42
CA GLU A 137 -7.26 -26.78 -1.69
C GLU A 137 -8.53 -26.61 -2.55
N LYS A 138 -9.29 -27.69 -2.76
CA LYS A 138 -10.55 -27.65 -3.52
C LYS A 138 -11.61 -26.77 -2.87
N THR A 139 -11.68 -26.78 -1.54
CA THR A 139 -12.63 -25.98 -0.77
C THR A 139 -12.28 -24.50 -0.88
N ALA A 140 -11.00 -24.14 -0.72
CA ALA A 140 -10.54 -22.76 -0.85
C ALA A 140 -10.82 -22.20 -2.25
N GLN A 141 -10.48 -22.96 -3.31
CA GLN A 141 -10.74 -22.55 -4.69
C GLN A 141 -12.23 -22.29 -4.94
N LYS A 142 -13.10 -23.23 -4.54
CA LYS A 142 -14.55 -23.09 -4.72
C LYS A 142 -15.13 -21.88 -3.99
N ILE A 143 -14.70 -21.65 -2.74
CA ILE A 143 -15.19 -20.52 -1.94
C ILE A 143 -14.74 -19.19 -2.56
N ILE A 144 -13.49 -19.10 -3.05
CA ILE A 144 -12.98 -17.90 -3.73
C ILE A 144 -13.74 -17.63 -5.03
N GLU A 145 -14.01 -18.67 -5.81
CA GLU A 145 -14.79 -18.56 -7.05
C GLU A 145 -16.21 -18.05 -6.77
N SER A 146 -16.91 -18.68 -5.81
CA SER A 146 -18.22 -18.21 -5.38
C SER A 146 -18.21 -16.78 -4.83
N ALA A 147 -17.16 -16.38 -4.10
CA ALA A 147 -17.02 -15.00 -3.61
C ALA A 147 -16.83 -14.00 -4.76
N ARG A 148 -16.08 -14.37 -5.80
CA ARG A 148 -15.89 -13.53 -7.00
C ARG A 148 -17.16 -13.40 -7.83
N GLU A 149 -17.90 -14.50 -7.98
CA GLU A 149 -19.22 -14.49 -8.62
C GLU A 149 -20.19 -13.58 -7.87
N ALA A 150 -20.27 -13.71 -6.52
CA ALA A 150 -21.14 -12.91 -5.68
C ALA A 150 -20.84 -11.39 -5.76
N LEU A 151 -19.57 -11.02 -5.95
CA LEU A 151 -19.14 -9.62 -6.10
C LEU A 151 -19.11 -9.14 -7.55
N ASN A 152 -19.52 -9.98 -8.50
CA ASN A 152 -19.41 -9.73 -9.93
C ASN A 152 -18.01 -9.20 -10.31
N ILE A 153 -16.97 -9.90 -9.84
CA ILE A 153 -15.58 -9.60 -10.18
C ILE A 153 -15.32 -10.14 -11.58
N GLY A 154 -15.11 -9.22 -12.51
CA GLY A 154 -14.87 -9.50 -13.91
C GLY A 154 -14.50 -8.24 -14.66
N PHE A 155 -14.70 -8.26 -15.97
CA PHE A 155 -14.49 -7.08 -16.80
C PHE A 155 -15.59 -6.05 -16.53
N LYS A 156 -15.19 -4.80 -16.25
CA LYS A 156 -16.08 -3.66 -16.05
C LYS A 156 -15.67 -2.53 -17.00
N THR A 157 -16.64 -1.78 -17.47
CA THR A 157 -16.41 -0.57 -18.26
C THR A 157 -15.90 0.57 -17.37
N ALA A 158 -15.27 1.58 -17.97
CA ALA A 158 -14.58 2.64 -17.23
C ALA A 158 -15.55 3.54 -16.42
N ASP A 159 -16.79 3.71 -16.89
CA ASP A 159 -17.88 4.41 -16.21
C ASP A 159 -18.27 3.74 -14.88
N ILE A 160 -18.38 2.41 -14.84
CA ILE A 160 -18.64 1.67 -13.59
C ILE A 160 -17.48 1.85 -12.60
N VAL A 161 -16.24 1.84 -13.10
CA VAL A 161 -15.05 2.09 -12.25
C VAL A 161 -15.06 3.53 -11.73
N TRP A 162 -15.47 4.49 -12.56
CA TRP A 162 -15.57 5.90 -12.20
C TRP A 162 -16.59 6.13 -11.08
N GLU A 163 -17.80 5.58 -11.19
CA GLU A 163 -18.83 5.69 -10.15
C GLU A 163 -18.38 5.05 -8.83
N ARG A 164 -17.69 3.91 -8.89
CA ARG A 164 -17.08 3.30 -7.69
C ARG A 164 -16.01 4.20 -7.06
N ARG A 165 -15.20 4.89 -7.86
CA ARG A 165 -14.16 5.78 -7.33
C ARG A 165 -14.75 7.04 -6.71
N LYS A 166 -15.87 7.56 -7.25
CA LYS A 166 -16.61 8.68 -6.64
C LYS A 166 -17.15 8.36 -5.25
N SER A 167 -17.49 7.11 -4.98
CA SER A 167 -18.03 6.69 -3.68
C SER A 167 -16.95 6.39 -2.63
N LEU A 168 -15.66 6.43 -2.99
CA LEU A 168 -14.56 6.23 -2.04
C LEU A 168 -14.61 7.28 -0.93
N ALA A 169 -14.46 6.79 0.30
CA ALA A 169 -14.45 7.66 1.46
C ALA A 169 -13.09 8.39 1.57
N ARG A 170 -13.10 9.56 2.20
CA ARG A 170 -11.91 10.40 2.37
C ARG A 170 -11.87 10.96 3.78
N ILE A 171 -10.66 11.11 4.31
CA ILE A 171 -10.41 11.65 5.66
C ILE A 171 -9.68 12.98 5.51
N SER A 172 -10.33 14.06 5.95
CA SER A 172 -9.73 15.40 5.98
C SER A 172 -8.50 15.43 6.87
N THR A 173 -7.49 16.15 6.41
CA THR A 173 -6.25 16.41 7.15
C THR A 173 -6.41 17.55 8.16
N GLY A 174 -7.51 18.31 8.11
CA GLY A 174 -7.76 19.50 8.92
C GLY A 174 -7.27 20.81 8.28
N SER A 175 -6.46 20.72 7.22
CA SER A 175 -6.04 21.87 6.40
C SER A 175 -6.69 21.74 5.03
N LYS A 176 -7.45 22.76 4.63
CA LYS A 176 -8.08 22.81 3.31
C LYS A 176 -7.03 22.81 2.20
N ASN A 177 -5.93 23.54 2.36
CA ASN A 177 -4.85 23.55 1.38
C ASN A 177 -4.26 22.15 1.14
N LEU A 178 -4.07 21.38 2.23
CA LEU A 178 -3.56 20.02 2.14
C LEU A 178 -4.61 19.05 1.59
N ASP A 179 -5.88 19.23 1.94
CA ASP A 179 -6.99 18.44 1.38
C ASP A 179 -7.17 18.67 -0.11
N ASP A 180 -7.06 19.92 -0.58
CA ASP A 180 -7.09 20.30 -2.00
C ASP A 180 -5.94 19.64 -2.77
N LEU A 181 -4.73 19.61 -2.21
CA LEU A 181 -3.57 18.90 -2.79
C LEU A 181 -3.83 17.39 -2.93
N LEU A 182 -4.63 16.81 -2.02
CA LEU A 182 -5.04 15.40 -2.03
C LEU A 182 -6.32 15.15 -2.86
N GLY A 183 -6.74 16.11 -3.67
CA GLY A 183 -7.91 15.99 -4.54
C GLY A 183 -9.24 16.37 -3.89
N GLY A 184 -9.22 17.28 -2.90
CA GLY A 184 -10.37 18.08 -2.47
C GLY A 184 -10.95 17.80 -1.08
N ILE A 185 -10.78 16.59 -0.53
CA ILE A 185 -11.34 16.23 0.80
C ILE A 185 -10.28 15.63 1.74
N GLY A 186 -9.13 15.23 1.23
CA GLY A 186 -8.06 14.63 2.04
C GLY A 186 -7.71 13.20 1.62
N VAL A 187 -7.27 12.38 2.57
CA VAL A 187 -6.70 11.06 2.35
C VAL A 187 -7.78 10.07 1.88
N GLU A 188 -7.62 9.49 0.70
CA GLU A 188 -8.53 8.50 0.11
C GLU A 188 -8.36 7.10 0.74
N THR A 189 -9.47 6.37 0.88
CA THR A 189 -9.47 4.94 1.26
C THR A 189 -9.09 4.04 0.07
N GLY A 190 -8.82 2.75 0.32
CA GLY A 190 -8.57 1.79 -0.77
C GLY A 190 -7.20 1.90 -1.43
N GLY A 191 -6.26 2.65 -0.83
CA GLY A 191 -4.87 2.74 -1.27
C GLY A 191 -3.92 3.12 -0.13
N ILE A 192 -2.64 3.29 -0.46
CA ILE A 192 -1.60 3.73 0.49
C ILE A 192 -1.23 5.19 0.20
N THR A 193 -1.35 6.04 1.21
CA THR A 193 -0.80 7.40 1.19
C THR A 193 0.49 7.46 2.00
N GLU A 194 1.60 7.81 1.36
CA GLU A 194 2.91 8.03 2.00
C GLU A 194 3.14 9.51 2.28
N PHE A 195 3.43 9.86 3.53
CA PHE A 195 4.02 11.15 3.91
C PHE A 195 5.48 10.98 4.29
N TYR A 196 6.39 11.56 3.52
CA TYR A 196 7.82 11.44 3.76
C TYR A 196 8.51 12.79 3.88
N GLY A 197 9.61 12.85 4.62
CA GLY A 197 10.38 14.08 4.80
C GLY A 197 11.35 14.02 5.95
N GLU A 198 12.10 15.09 6.17
CA GLU A 198 13.03 15.20 7.30
C GLU A 198 12.33 15.18 8.66
N TYR A 199 13.12 15.10 9.73
CA TYR A 199 12.59 15.30 11.08
C TYR A 199 11.94 16.69 11.22
N ARG A 200 10.93 16.80 12.10
CA ARG A 200 10.20 18.05 12.42
C ARG A 200 9.37 18.63 11.25
N THR A 201 9.19 17.90 10.15
CA THR A 201 8.33 18.35 9.02
C THR A 201 6.83 18.13 9.23
N GLY A 202 6.42 17.47 10.32
CA GLY A 202 5.01 17.30 10.69
C GLY A 202 4.40 15.93 10.42
N LYS A 203 5.17 14.93 9.97
CA LYS A 203 4.69 13.56 9.69
C LYS A 203 3.79 12.98 10.80
N THR A 204 4.32 12.81 12.01
CA THR A 204 3.57 12.31 13.18
C THR A 204 2.42 13.25 13.59
N GLN A 205 2.52 14.55 13.33
CA GLN A 205 1.42 15.49 13.63
C GLN A 205 0.22 15.26 12.71
N ILE A 206 0.47 15.03 11.42
CA ILE A 206 -0.57 14.63 10.46
C ILE A 206 -1.18 13.29 10.88
N MET A 207 -0.36 12.32 11.30
CA MET A 207 -0.87 11.00 11.73
C MET A 207 -1.80 11.12 12.95
N HIS A 208 -1.39 11.87 13.98
CA HIS A 208 -2.24 12.14 15.14
C HIS A 208 -3.55 12.85 14.74
N GLN A 209 -3.47 13.84 13.84
CA GLN A 209 -4.64 14.57 13.37
C GLN A 209 -5.63 13.66 12.64
N LEU A 210 -5.14 12.79 11.76
CA LEU A 210 -5.98 11.82 11.05
C LEU A 210 -6.67 10.84 12.01
N CYS A 211 -6.00 10.41 13.09
CA CYS A 211 -6.62 9.57 14.12
C CYS A 211 -7.79 10.25 14.86
N VAL A 212 -7.79 11.58 14.95
CA VAL A 212 -8.93 12.35 15.48
C VAL A 212 -9.99 12.52 14.39
N ASN A 213 -9.57 12.95 13.19
CA ASN A 213 -10.49 13.31 12.11
C ASN A 213 -11.27 12.11 11.55
N VAL A 214 -10.70 10.91 11.51
CA VAL A 214 -11.40 9.70 11.03
C VAL A 214 -12.70 9.41 11.81
N GLN A 215 -12.75 9.85 13.08
CA GLN A 215 -13.88 9.64 13.98
C GLN A 215 -15.03 10.63 13.76
N LEU A 216 -14.79 11.72 13.03
CA LEU A 216 -15.80 12.71 12.69
C LEU A 216 -16.84 12.13 11.72
N PRO A 217 -18.05 12.72 11.66
CA PRO A 217 -19.01 12.38 10.61
C PRO A 217 -18.51 12.81 9.22
N LYS A 218 -19.08 12.19 8.17
CA LYS A 218 -18.79 12.54 6.76
C LYS A 218 -18.99 14.02 6.45
N SER A 219 -19.99 14.65 7.06
CA SER A 219 -20.27 16.09 6.92
C SER A 219 -19.15 17.00 7.45
N GLU A 220 -18.27 16.48 8.30
CA GLU A 220 -17.16 17.21 8.93
C GLU A 220 -15.79 16.67 8.47
N GLY A 221 -15.75 15.91 7.37
CA GLY A 221 -14.52 15.38 6.78
C GLY A 221 -13.98 14.11 7.43
N GLY A 222 -14.75 13.45 8.30
CA GLY A 222 -14.43 12.11 8.82
C GLY A 222 -15.24 11.01 8.16
N ILE A 223 -15.17 9.79 8.69
CA ILE A 223 -15.89 8.63 8.13
C ILE A 223 -16.54 7.74 9.20
N ASN A 224 -16.76 8.30 10.39
CA ASN A 224 -17.32 7.60 11.57
C ASN A 224 -16.57 6.29 11.88
N GLY A 225 -15.23 6.33 11.82
CA GLY A 225 -14.37 5.16 12.01
C GLY A 225 -13.37 5.34 13.13
N ASN A 226 -12.78 4.23 13.55
CA ASN A 226 -11.68 4.18 14.52
C ASN A 226 -10.33 4.12 13.81
N ALA A 227 -9.24 4.34 14.55
CA ALA A 227 -7.88 4.28 14.02
C ALA A 227 -7.09 3.13 14.64
N LEU A 228 -6.24 2.49 13.83
CA LEU A 228 -5.15 1.62 14.28
C LEU A 228 -3.83 2.34 14.04
N TYR A 229 -3.05 2.54 15.10
CA TYR A 229 -1.74 3.20 15.06
C TYR A 229 -0.63 2.19 15.37
N ILE A 230 0.18 1.88 14.36
CA ILE A 230 1.39 1.06 14.49
C ILE A 230 2.59 2.00 14.62
N ASP A 231 3.11 2.11 15.84
CA ASP A 231 4.24 2.99 16.17
C ASP A 231 5.56 2.19 16.16
N THR A 232 6.50 2.58 15.30
CA THR A 232 7.84 1.98 15.18
C THR A 232 8.94 2.82 15.84
N GLU A 233 8.70 4.12 16.10
CA GLU A 233 9.73 5.05 16.61
C GLU A 233 9.52 5.52 18.06
N GLY A 234 8.30 5.50 18.56
CA GLY A 234 7.95 5.70 19.97
C GLY A 234 7.46 7.13 20.16
N THR A 235 6.80 7.64 19.13
CA THR A 235 6.45 9.02 18.89
C THR A 235 4.96 9.27 19.11
N PHE A 236 4.16 8.21 19.31
CA PHE A 236 2.76 8.35 19.67
C PHE A 236 2.61 9.08 21.01
N ARG A 237 1.83 10.16 21.04
CA ARG A 237 1.61 10.98 22.24
C ARG A 237 0.11 11.18 22.44
N PRO A 238 -0.53 10.47 23.39
CA PRO A 238 -1.95 10.64 23.68
C PRO A 238 -2.34 12.08 24.02
N GLU A 239 -1.44 12.83 24.68
CA GLU A 239 -1.62 14.25 25.01
C GLU A 239 -1.91 15.08 23.75
N ARG A 240 -1.30 14.69 22.62
CA ARG A 240 -1.51 15.39 21.36
C ARG A 240 -2.90 15.16 20.78
N LEU A 241 -3.43 13.94 20.92
CA LEU A 241 -4.80 13.62 20.52
C LEU A 241 -5.80 14.39 21.39
N ILE A 242 -5.51 14.57 22.69
CA ILE A 242 -6.36 15.35 23.60
C ILE A 242 -6.47 16.79 23.10
N GLN A 243 -5.33 17.46 22.84
CA GLN A 243 -5.34 18.84 22.32
C GLN A 243 -6.13 18.99 21.02
N MET A 244 -5.90 18.09 20.05
CA MET A 244 -6.60 18.09 18.76
C MET A 244 -8.10 17.79 18.89
N ALA A 245 -8.49 16.90 19.83
CA ALA A 245 -9.87 16.56 20.09
C ALA A 245 -10.62 17.72 20.76
N GLU A 246 -10.02 18.34 21.78
CA GLU A 246 -10.60 19.48 22.51
C GLU A 246 -10.77 20.70 21.59
N ALA A 247 -9.80 20.96 20.71
CA ALA A 247 -9.90 22.03 19.71
C ALA A 247 -11.08 21.84 18.73
N LYS A 248 -11.56 20.59 18.56
CA LYS A 248 -12.74 20.24 17.77
C LYS A 248 -14.01 20.07 18.60
N GLY A 249 -13.98 20.35 19.91
CA GLY A 249 -15.11 20.17 20.81
C GLY A 249 -15.50 18.70 21.05
N LEU A 250 -14.59 17.76 20.79
CA LEU A 250 -14.82 16.32 20.96
C LEU A 250 -14.53 15.88 22.41
N ASP A 251 -15.22 14.82 22.85
CA ASP A 251 -14.88 14.13 24.10
C ASP A 251 -13.57 13.33 23.90
N TYR A 252 -12.46 13.88 24.38
CA TYR A 252 -11.14 13.28 24.23
C TYR A 252 -11.07 11.85 24.80
N LYS A 253 -11.87 11.50 25.81
CA LYS A 253 -11.86 10.14 26.38
C LYS A 253 -12.40 9.12 25.38
N LYS A 254 -13.44 9.51 24.63
CA LYS A 254 -13.96 8.69 23.52
C LYS A 254 -12.95 8.62 22.39
N VAL A 255 -12.36 9.75 22.01
CA VAL A 255 -11.33 9.81 20.96
C VAL A 255 -10.19 8.84 21.26
N LEU A 256 -9.63 8.88 22.48
CA LEU A 256 -8.55 7.99 22.89
C LEU A 256 -8.97 6.51 22.89
N LYS A 257 -10.18 6.18 23.34
CA LYS A 257 -10.69 4.80 23.34
C LYS A 257 -10.81 4.20 21.93
N ASN A 258 -11.06 5.05 20.94
CA ASN A 258 -11.25 4.70 19.55
C ASN A 258 -9.94 4.67 18.74
N VAL A 259 -8.80 4.92 19.37
CA VAL A 259 -7.47 4.76 18.75
C VAL A 259 -6.79 3.52 19.35
N ILE A 260 -6.76 2.45 18.56
CA ILE A 260 -6.06 1.21 18.89
C ILE A 260 -4.58 1.44 18.63
N TYR A 261 -3.73 1.19 19.61
CA TYR A 261 -2.29 1.44 19.52
C TYR A 261 -1.51 0.12 19.62
N ALA A 262 -0.50 -0.05 18.78
CA ALA A 262 0.47 -1.13 18.89
C ALA A 262 1.89 -0.61 18.66
N ARG A 263 2.82 -1.07 19.50
CA ARG A 263 4.25 -0.77 19.41
C ARG A 263 4.98 -1.87 18.67
N ALA A 264 5.53 -1.57 17.49
CA ALA A 264 6.43 -2.48 16.80
C ALA A 264 7.87 -2.30 17.31
N TYR A 265 8.54 -3.40 17.65
CA TYR A 265 9.91 -3.39 18.19
C TYR A 265 10.96 -3.92 17.20
N SER A 266 10.53 -4.49 16.08
CA SER A 266 11.38 -5.01 15.00
C SER A 266 10.60 -5.03 13.68
N SER A 267 11.28 -5.28 12.56
CA SER A 267 10.63 -5.41 11.25
C SER A 267 9.67 -6.60 11.19
N ASP A 268 10.07 -7.76 11.74
CA ASP A 268 9.21 -8.94 11.84
C ASP A 268 7.95 -8.68 12.69
N HIS A 269 8.09 -7.96 13.81
CA HIS A 269 6.95 -7.60 14.65
C HIS A 269 6.02 -6.63 13.91
N GLN A 270 6.56 -5.65 13.18
CA GLN A 270 5.77 -4.74 12.36
C GLN A 270 4.95 -5.48 11.29
N ILE A 271 5.55 -6.46 10.61
CA ILE A 271 4.86 -7.31 9.62
C ILE A 271 3.75 -8.13 10.31
N MET A 272 4.05 -8.76 11.44
CA MET A 272 3.07 -9.54 12.21
C MET A 272 1.86 -8.69 12.62
N LEU A 273 2.07 -7.48 13.12
CA LEU A 273 0.99 -6.58 13.54
C LEU A 273 0.02 -6.23 12.39
N ILE A 274 0.54 -6.04 11.17
CA ILE A 274 -0.29 -5.78 10.00
C ILE A 274 -1.08 -7.02 9.58
N LYS A 275 -0.48 -8.22 9.66
CA LYS A 275 -1.23 -9.46 9.42
C LYS A 275 -2.34 -9.69 10.44
N ASP A 276 -2.06 -9.41 11.71
CA ASP A 276 -3.05 -9.52 12.78
C ASP A 276 -4.12 -8.40 12.73
N ALA A 277 -3.83 -7.27 12.08
CA ALA A 277 -4.80 -6.18 11.93
C ALA A 277 -6.09 -6.65 11.24
N MET A 278 -6.01 -7.61 10.30
CA MET A 278 -7.18 -8.20 9.63
C MET A 278 -8.25 -8.69 10.60
N LYS A 279 -7.85 -9.18 11.77
CA LYS A 279 -8.77 -9.76 12.78
C LYS A 279 -9.56 -8.71 13.54
N ILE A 280 -9.05 -7.48 13.62
CA ILE A 280 -9.65 -6.41 14.43
C ILE A 280 -10.32 -5.32 13.62
N ILE A 281 -10.07 -5.22 12.30
CA ILE A 281 -10.60 -4.16 11.45
C ILE A 281 -12.13 -4.10 11.54
N ALA A 282 -12.80 -5.22 11.27
CA ALA A 282 -14.26 -5.29 11.33
C ALA A 282 -14.79 -5.15 12.77
N GLU A 283 -14.19 -5.86 13.73
CA GLU A 283 -14.64 -5.87 15.13
C GLU A 283 -14.58 -4.48 15.78
N LYS A 284 -13.52 -3.72 15.47
CA LYS A 284 -13.26 -2.40 16.04
C LYS A 284 -13.68 -1.25 15.13
N ASN A 285 -14.33 -1.50 14.00
CA ASN A 285 -14.70 -0.47 13.01
C ASN A 285 -13.50 0.44 12.65
N ILE A 286 -12.34 -0.17 12.38
CA ILE A 286 -11.14 0.59 11.98
C ILE A 286 -11.33 1.05 10.54
N LYS A 287 -11.13 2.36 10.31
CA LYS A 287 -11.16 2.97 8.98
C LYS A 287 -9.90 3.77 8.63
N LEU A 288 -8.95 3.81 9.56
CA LEU A 288 -7.62 4.38 9.34
C LEU A 288 -6.57 3.44 9.94
N ILE A 289 -5.59 3.05 9.14
CA ILE A 289 -4.38 2.35 9.61
C ILE A 289 -3.19 3.26 9.38
N VAL A 290 -2.49 3.60 10.46
CA VAL A 290 -1.26 4.38 10.45
C VAL A 290 -0.07 3.46 10.71
N VAL A 291 1.00 3.60 9.91
CA VAL A 291 2.31 3.02 10.18
C VAL A 291 3.35 4.14 10.28
N ASP A 292 3.74 4.51 11.50
CA ASP A 292 4.68 5.60 11.79
C ASP A 292 5.96 5.05 12.47
N SER A 293 7.06 4.80 11.76
CA SER A 293 7.29 4.89 10.32
C SER A 293 7.48 3.55 9.64
N LEU A 294 7.24 3.51 8.32
CA LEU A 294 7.29 2.30 7.49
C LEU A 294 8.65 1.62 7.50
N ILE A 295 9.73 2.39 7.48
CA ILE A 295 11.07 1.88 7.13
C ILE A 295 12.04 1.80 8.32
N SER A 296 11.71 2.37 9.48
CA SER A 296 12.68 2.58 10.59
C SER A 296 13.41 1.28 10.97
N HIS A 297 12.65 0.22 11.29
CA HIS A 297 13.22 -1.08 11.66
C HIS A 297 13.95 -1.76 10.51
N PHE A 298 13.37 -1.76 9.30
CA PHE A 298 14.02 -2.31 8.10
C PHE A 298 15.36 -1.66 7.80
N ARG A 299 15.50 -0.36 8.07
CA ARG A 299 16.75 0.35 7.89
C ARG A 299 17.78 0.00 8.97
N ALA A 300 17.34 -0.18 10.21
CA ALA A 300 18.20 -0.51 11.34
C ALA A 300 18.71 -1.96 11.30
N GLU A 301 17.87 -2.90 10.85
CA GLU A 301 18.19 -4.34 10.89
C GLU A 301 18.96 -4.82 9.66
N TYR A 302 18.71 -4.24 8.49
CA TYR A 302 19.33 -4.66 7.22
C TYR A 302 20.36 -3.64 6.74
N ILE A 303 21.52 -3.66 7.40
CA ILE A 303 22.64 -2.76 7.15
C ILE A 303 23.52 -3.30 6.01
N GLY A 304 23.97 -2.38 5.14
CA GLY A 304 24.94 -2.68 4.08
C GLY A 304 24.31 -3.26 2.80
N ARG A 305 25.10 -3.26 1.72
CA ARG A 305 24.60 -3.68 0.39
C ARG A 305 24.26 -5.18 0.30
N GLY A 306 24.91 -6.03 1.11
CA GLY A 306 24.70 -7.48 1.09
C GLY A 306 23.33 -7.93 1.60
N THR A 307 22.64 -7.12 2.41
CA THR A 307 21.30 -7.41 2.94
C THR A 307 20.18 -6.69 2.18
N LEU A 308 20.55 -5.87 1.18
CA LEU A 308 19.62 -5.02 0.44
C LEU A 308 18.53 -5.84 -0.25
N ALA A 309 18.88 -6.94 -0.92
CA ALA A 309 17.92 -7.79 -1.62
C ALA A 309 16.87 -8.36 -0.65
N ASN A 310 17.30 -8.89 0.49
CA ASN A 310 16.40 -9.43 1.52
C ASN A 310 15.48 -8.33 2.09
N ARG A 311 16.05 -7.16 2.40
CA ARG A 311 15.28 -5.99 2.85
C ARG A 311 14.21 -5.60 1.84
N GLN A 312 14.56 -5.49 0.55
CA GLN A 312 13.60 -5.13 -0.50
C GLN A 312 12.51 -6.20 -0.66
N GLN A 313 12.84 -7.48 -0.53
CA GLN A 313 11.86 -8.56 -0.60
C GLN A 313 10.86 -8.50 0.56
N LEU A 314 11.33 -8.37 1.81
CA LEU A 314 10.46 -8.29 2.98
C LEU A 314 9.61 -7.01 2.98
N LEU A 315 10.21 -5.88 2.60
CA LEU A 315 9.48 -4.62 2.46
C LEU A 315 8.40 -4.71 1.37
N ASN A 316 8.68 -5.40 0.26
CA ASN A 316 7.71 -5.61 -0.80
C ASN A 316 6.51 -6.43 -0.31
N LEU A 317 6.78 -7.52 0.42
CA LEU A 317 5.72 -8.31 1.05
C LEU A 317 4.89 -7.47 2.02
N HIS A 318 5.54 -6.68 2.87
CA HIS A 318 4.88 -5.82 3.86
C HIS A 318 3.96 -4.77 3.22
N ILE A 319 4.41 -4.13 2.13
CA ILE A 319 3.61 -3.18 1.36
C ILE A 319 2.42 -3.86 0.71
N HIS A 320 2.60 -5.05 0.13
CA HIS A 320 1.49 -5.79 -0.44
C HIS A 320 0.48 -6.27 0.62
N ASP A 321 0.92 -6.56 1.83
CA ASP A 321 0.01 -6.84 2.94
C ASP A 321 -0.83 -5.60 3.29
N LEU A 322 -0.23 -4.41 3.33
CA LEU A 322 -0.94 -3.13 3.51
C LEU A 322 -1.92 -2.81 2.36
N LEU A 323 -1.51 -3.00 1.10
CA LEU A 323 -2.38 -2.81 -0.06
C LEU A 323 -3.57 -3.77 -0.01
N ARG A 324 -3.32 -5.03 0.34
CA ARG A 324 -4.38 -6.03 0.49
C ARG A 324 -5.38 -5.60 1.56
N LEU A 325 -4.94 -5.08 2.70
CA LEU A 325 -5.87 -4.53 3.72
C LEU A 325 -6.76 -3.43 3.15
N ALA A 326 -6.19 -2.48 2.40
CA ALA A 326 -6.95 -1.39 1.79
C ALA A 326 -7.97 -1.89 0.75
N GLU A 327 -7.62 -2.92 -0.03
CA GLU A 327 -8.53 -3.50 -1.03
C GLU A 327 -9.62 -4.39 -0.40
N MET A 328 -9.28 -5.15 0.65
CA MET A 328 -10.21 -6.04 1.36
C MET A 328 -11.28 -5.25 2.13
N TYR A 329 -10.88 -4.08 2.65
CA TYR A 329 -11.73 -3.18 3.41
C TYR A 329 -11.75 -1.81 2.73
N PRO A 330 -12.63 -1.60 1.72
CA PRO A 330 -12.61 -0.38 0.88
C PRO A 330 -12.80 0.93 1.63
N ASP A 331 -13.36 0.88 2.85
CA ASP A 331 -13.54 2.03 3.75
C ASP A 331 -12.31 2.32 4.62
N VAL A 332 -11.22 1.57 4.47
CA VAL A 332 -9.97 1.76 5.23
C VAL A 332 -8.99 2.60 4.42
N ALA A 333 -8.54 3.70 5.02
CA ALA A 333 -7.38 4.46 4.55
C ALA A 333 -6.11 3.90 5.20
N VAL A 334 -5.09 3.63 4.39
CA VAL A 334 -3.76 3.24 4.89
C VAL A 334 -2.80 4.40 4.69
N VAL A 335 -2.21 4.87 5.79
CA VAL A 335 -1.29 6.00 5.78
C VAL A 335 0.01 5.59 6.43
N VAL A 336 1.11 5.87 5.73
CA VAL A 336 2.45 5.50 6.18
C VAL A 336 3.33 6.74 6.23
N THR A 337 4.19 6.81 7.24
CA THR A 337 5.26 7.82 7.25
C THR A 337 6.57 7.20 6.81
N ASN A 338 7.41 8.01 6.17
CA ASN A 338 8.74 7.57 5.76
C ASN A 338 9.80 8.65 6.01
N GLN A 339 11.04 8.18 6.17
CA GLN A 339 12.22 9.03 6.38
C GLN A 339 12.95 9.27 5.06
N VAL A 340 13.69 10.38 4.99
CA VAL A 340 14.56 10.69 3.85
C VAL A 340 16.02 10.31 4.11
N GLN A 341 16.76 10.19 3.03
CA GLN A 341 18.22 10.13 2.98
C GLN A 341 18.74 11.34 2.22
N SER A 342 19.85 11.90 2.69
CA SER A 342 20.60 12.90 1.94
C SER A 342 21.34 12.23 0.78
N LYS A 343 21.32 12.87 -0.39
CA LYS A 343 22.16 12.56 -1.55
C LYS A 343 23.29 13.59 -1.60
N PRO A 344 24.52 13.24 -1.21
CA PRO A 344 25.65 14.16 -1.24
C PRO A 344 25.98 14.67 -2.65
N ASP A 345 25.61 13.90 -3.67
CA ASP A 345 25.96 14.18 -5.07
C ASP A 345 25.07 15.25 -5.73
N VAL A 346 24.04 15.74 -5.00
CA VAL A 346 23.14 16.79 -5.47
C VAL A 346 23.70 18.15 -5.05
N PHE A 347 24.32 18.86 -6.00
CA PHE A 347 24.88 20.21 -5.78
C PHE A 347 23.85 21.34 -5.91
N PHE A 348 22.74 21.10 -6.63
CA PHE A 348 21.66 22.07 -6.84
C PHE A 348 20.29 21.40 -6.64
N GLY A 349 19.40 22.09 -5.94
CA GLY A 349 18.06 21.58 -5.62
C GLY A 349 17.99 20.87 -4.27
N ASP A 350 16.89 20.14 -4.04
CA ASP A 350 16.67 19.41 -2.79
C ASP A 350 17.49 18.10 -2.78
N PRO A 351 18.46 17.93 -1.86
CA PRO A 351 19.29 16.74 -1.82
C PRO A 351 18.58 15.54 -1.16
N THR A 352 17.32 15.66 -0.76
CA THR A 352 16.61 14.59 -0.05
C THR A 352 15.93 13.61 -1.01
N LYS A 353 16.02 12.32 -0.68
CA LYS A 353 15.27 11.23 -1.34
C LYS A 353 14.61 10.34 -0.30
N SER A 354 13.39 9.88 -0.55
CA SER A 354 12.72 8.92 0.33
C SER A 354 13.52 7.61 0.46
N THR A 355 13.43 6.98 1.63
CA THR A 355 14.08 5.69 1.88
C THR A 355 13.20 4.54 1.36
N GLY A 356 13.80 3.37 1.07
CA GLY A 356 13.08 2.15 0.67
C GLY A 356 13.08 1.86 -0.82
N GLY A 357 13.59 2.78 -1.65
CA GLY A 357 13.82 2.56 -3.07
C GLY A 357 12.53 2.35 -3.87
N ASN A 358 12.65 1.65 -5.00
CA ASN A 358 11.54 1.49 -5.96
C ASN A 358 10.35 0.72 -5.38
N VAL A 359 10.60 -0.18 -4.43
CA VAL A 359 9.54 -0.97 -3.76
C VAL A 359 8.54 -0.06 -3.05
N VAL A 360 9.02 0.93 -2.28
CA VAL A 360 8.13 1.91 -1.64
C VAL A 360 7.50 2.83 -2.67
N ALA A 361 8.28 3.28 -3.66
CA ALA A 361 7.81 4.20 -4.68
C ALA A 361 6.66 3.65 -5.51
N HIS A 362 6.71 2.38 -5.91
CA HIS A 362 5.61 1.74 -6.66
C HIS A 362 4.48 1.23 -5.77
N GLY A 363 4.75 1.03 -4.48
CA GLY A 363 3.79 0.50 -3.52
C GLY A 363 2.82 1.54 -2.98
N ALA A 364 3.25 2.79 -2.84
CA ALA A 364 2.40 3.88 -2.38
C ALA A 364 1.61 4.48 -3.55
N THR A 365 0.29 4.57 -3.40
CA THR A 365 -0.61 5.15 -4.41
C THR A 365 -0.44 6.66 -4.51
N VAL A 366 -0.30 7.32 -3.36
CA VAL A 366 -0.10 8.77 -3.25
C VAL A 366 1.13 9.03 -2.41
N ARG A 367 2.01 9.92 -2.87
CA ARG A 367 3.28 10.23 -2.21
C ARG A 367 3.42 11.74 -2.02
N ILE A 368 3.49 12.15 -0.76
CA ILE A 368 3.62 13.55 -0.33
C ILE A 368 4.99 13.76 0.31
N TYR A 369 5.76 14.70 -0.24
CA TYR A 369 6.98 15.18 0.37
C TYR A 369 6.71 16.37 1.28
N LEU A 370 7.17 16.30 2.53
CA LEU A 370 7.04 17.34 3.53
C LEU A 370 8.37 18.02 3.80
N ARG A 371 8.40 19.35 3.72
CA ARG A 371 9.54 20.18 4.10
C ARG A 371 9.15 21.31 5.07
N LYS A 372 10.14 21.86 5.76
CA LYS A 372 9.94 22.99 6.68
C LYS A 372 9.70 24.27 5.89
N GLY A 373 8.66 25.02 6.24
CA GLY A 373 8.45 26.39 5.80
C GLY A 373 9.00 27.39 6.83
N LYS A 374 8.49 28.62 6.81
CA LYS A 374 8.85 29.65 7.79
C LYS A 374 8.13 29.40 9.12
N GLY A 375 8.88 29.31 10.22
CA GLY A 375 8.30 29.16 11.56
C GLY A 375 7.56 27.83 11.76
N ASP A 376 6.27 27.93 12.08
CA ASP A 376 5.36 26.79 12.26
C ASP A 376 4.79 26.25 10.94
N GLN A 377 5.03 26.95 9.82
CA GLN A 377 4.59 26.54 8.49
C GLN A 377 5.36 25.32 7.97
N ARG A 378 4.67 24.49 7.21
CA ARG A 378 5.17 23.30 6.51
C ARG A 378 4.66 23.34 5.08
N VAL A 379 5.44 22.77 4.18
CA VAL A 379 5.08 22.66 2.77
C VAL A 379 4.96 21.19 2.42
N ALA A 380 3.80 20.80 1.91
CA ALA A 380 3.54 19.50 1.31
C ALA A 380 3.67 19.63 -0.21
N LYS A 381 4.38 18.72 -0.84
CA LYS A 381 4.52 18.63 -2.30
C LYS A 381 3.99 17.28 -2.78
N MET A 382 3.12 17.28 -3.79
CA MET A 382 2.73 16.08 -4.52
C MET A 382 3.93 15.57 -5.31
N ILE A 383 4.32 14.32 -5.07
CA ILE A 383 5.44 13.66 -5.75
C ILE A 383 4.95 12.60 -6.72
N ASP A 384 3.92 11.86 -6.32
CA ASP A 384 3.34 10.80 -7.13
C ASP A 384 1.88 10.60 -6.75
N ALA A 385 1.03 10.50 -7.77
CA ALA A 385 -0.37 10.14 -7.66
C ALA A 385 -0.90 9.78 -9.06
N PRO A 386 -1.79 8.78 -9.19
CA PRO A 386 -2.27 8.33 -10.48
C PRO A 386 -3.16 9.35 -11.22
N ASN A 387 -3.84 10.23 -10.48
CA ASN A 387 -4.88 11.11 -11.01
C ASN A 387 -4.79 12.56 -10.51
N LEU A 388 -3.77 12.91 -9.73
CA LEU A 388 -3.58 14.26 -9.18
C LEU A 388 -2.37 14.91 -9.83
N ALA A 389 -2.48 16.21 -10.12
CA ALA A 389 -1.38 16.98 -10.69
C ALA A 389 -0.29 17.24 -9.64
N GLU A 390 0.94 17.45 -10.11
CA GLU A 390 1.99 17.99 -9.25
C GLU A 390 1.56 19.36 -8.69
N GLY A 391 1.86 19.59 -7.41
CA GLY A 391 1.48 20.81 -6.71
C GLY A 391 2.13 20.90 -5.35
N GLU A 392 2.04 22.08 -4.74
CA GLU A 392 2.46 22.33 -3.37
C GLU A 392 1.32 22.96 -2.56
N ALA A 393 1.22 22.59 -1.29
CA ALA A 393 0.33 23.17 -0.32
C ALA A 393 1.10 23.62 0.92
N VAL A 394 0.72 24.76 1.47
CA VAL A 394 1.29 25.28 2.71
C VAL A 394 0.25 25.14 3.82
N PHE A 395 0.67 24.56 4.93
CA PHE A 395 -0.11 24.38 6.15
C PHE A 395 0.75 24.72 7.37
N ARG A 396 0.17 24.80 8.56
CA ARG A 396 0.91 25.08 9.80
C ARG A 396 0.63 24.05 10.89
N LEU A 397 1.58 23.91 11.80
CA LEU A 397 1.48 23.06 12.98
C LEU A 397 1.16 23.94 14.20
N ALA A 398 -0.05 23.84 14.73
CA ALA A 398 -0.53 24.64 15.87
C ALA A 398 -0.95 23.76 17.04
N GLU A 399 -1.35 24.32 18.18
CA GLU A 399 -1.85 23.55 19.32
C GLU A 399 -3.18 22.84 19.00
N GLU A 400 -3.99 23.45 18.16
CA GLU A 400 -5.27 22.90 17.69
C GLU A 400 -5.07 21.73 16.71
N GLY A 401 -3.88 21.61 16.11
CA GLY A 401 -3.60 20.55 15.15
C GLY A 401 -2.89 21.00 13.87
N ILE A 402 -3.32 20.40 12.76
CA ILE A 402 -2.97 20.81 11.40
C ILE A 402 -3.98 21.85 10.93
N LEU A 403 -3.50 23.04 10.54
CA LEU A 403 -4.34 24.15 10.11
C LEU A 403 -3.81 24.77 8.81
N ASP A 404 -4.66 25.53 8.12
CA ASP A 404 -4.22 26.40 7.03
C ASP A 404 -3.40 27.60 7.55
N ILE A 405 -2.63 28.20 6.65
CA ILE A 405 -2.02 29.51 6.88
C ILE A 405 -3.10 30.60 6.82
N GLU A 406 -3.01 31.59 7.71
CA GLU A 406 -3.87 32.77 7.70
C GLU A 406 -3.55 33.71 6.53
#